data_AF-B4FD15-F1
#
_entry.id   AF-B4FD15-F1
#
_cell.length_a   1.000
_cell.length_b   1.000
_cell.length_c   1.000
_cell.angle_alpha   90.00
_cell.angle_beta   90.00
_cell.angle_gamma   90.00
#
_symmetry.space_group_name_H-M   'P 1'
#
loop_
_entity.id
_entity.type
_entity.pdbx_description
1 polymer ?
#
loop_
_entity_poly.entity_id
_entity_poly.type
_entity_poly.pdbx_seq_one_letter_code
_entity_poly.pdbx_strand_id
1 'polypeptide(L)'
;MFHRLLRRAMPLPPPQSPLPAPRMPGVTGGRLFASLPSPPPLQSRREVHVWYLLPDELKDASQLKMYTELLSPSERKTALSMNGEKLQKGAVLSRALLRTTLSRYTDCKVDPRSFEFKKNKFGKPEVLWRSDDSRMEWPLHFNISHTSSLIVCGITMDTPIGIDVEEKTRKTAKNILSLARRYFTPSEIDYLAKIPDPDAQQKEFVKLWTLKEAYVKALGRGFSGAPFNKFSIILAANGRIQISVAPKVSNGSDSIHDCLSENWQFALAELNSSHYMAICIEDDSTSSDSGNGRLPLGLKVWKTTPFVEDILVSGTEAVKLVS
;
A
#
# COMPACT_ATOMS: atom_id res chain seq x y z
N MET A 1 -9.92 -8.85 17.39
CA MET A 1 -9.06 -7.69 17.09
C MET A 1 -8.55 -7.71 15.64
N PHE A 2 -7.82 -8.74 15.19
CA PHE A 2 -7.25 -8.78 13.83
C PHE A 2 -8.26 -8.90 12.67
N HIS A 3 -9.37 -9.64 12.84
CA HIS A 3 -10.44 -9.65 11.83
C HIS A 3 -11.05 -8.27 11.53
N ARG A 4 -11.00 -7.31 12.47
CA ARG A 4 -11.46 -5.94 12.23
C ARG A 4 -10.46 -5.13 11.38
N LEU A 5 -9.19 -5.56 11.26
CA LEU A 5 -8.18 -4.88 10.44
C LEU A 5 -8.16 -5.32 8.99
N LEU A 6 -8.62 -6.53 8.65
CA LEU A 6 -8.87 -6.89 7.23
C LEU A 6 -9.83 -5.90 6.54
N ARG A 7 -10.61 -5.12 7.32
CA ARG A 7 -11.52 -4.08 6.82
C ARG A 7 -10.96 -2.65 6.88
N ARG A 8 -9.73 -2.42 7.38
CA ARG A 8 -9.21 -1.05 7.51
C ARG A 8 -8.84 -0.41 6.17
N ALA A 9 -8.54 -1.17 5.12
CA ALA A 9 -8.53 -0.59 3.78
C ALA A 9 -9.96 -0.16 3.41
N MET A 10 -10.22 1.14 3.30
CA MET A 10 -11.52 1.66 2.89
C MET A 10 -12.00 0.94 1.61
N PRO A 11 -13.09 0.15 1.67
CA PRO A 11 -13.67 -0.39 0.46
C PRO A 11 -14.23 0.77 -0.37
N LEU A 12 -13.74 0.96 -1.59
CA LEU A 12 -14.28 1.97 -2.50
C LEU A 12 -15.77 1.69 -2.79
N PRO A 13 -16.65 2.70 -2.81
CA PRO A 13 -18.01 2.52 -3.30
C PRO A 13 -18.01 2.15 -4.81
N PRO A 14 -19.08 1.50 -5.32
CA PRO A 14 -19.18 1.09 -6.72
C PRO A 14 -19.13 2.28 -7.68
N PRO A 15 -18.62 2.10 -8.92
CA PRO A 15 -18.63 3.15 -9.93
C PRO A 15 -20.09 3.57 -10.23
N GLN A 16 -20.31 4.88 -10.29
CA GLN A 16 -21.57 5.46 -10.71
C GLN A 16 -21.39 6.09 -12.09
N SER A 17 -22.49 6.17 -12.84
CA SER A 17 -22.55 6.85 -14.13
C SER A 17 -22.04 8.30 -14.01
N PRO A 18 -21.30 8.79 -15.02
CA PRO A 18 -20.63 10.08 -14.95
C PRO A 18 -21.66 11.19 -14.81
N LEU A 19 -21.68 11.84 -13.64
CA LEU A 19 -22.34 13.13 -13.48
C LEU A 19 -21.39 14.21 -14.02
N PRO A 20 -21.90 15.20 -14.79
CA PRO A 20 -21.08 16.32 -15.24
C PRO A 20 -20.47 17.03 -14.02
N ALA A 21 -19.16 17.32 -14.10
CA ALA A 21 -18.47 18.03 -13.04
C ALA A 21 -19.19 19.36 -12.73
N PRO A 22 -19.58 19.64 -11.48
CA PRO A 22 -20.22 20.89 -11.14
C PRO A 22 -19.23 22.05 -11.37
N ARG A 23 -19.62 22.99 -12.25
CA ARG A 23 -18.93 24.27 -12.43
C ARG A 23 -19.20 25.13 -11.19
N MET A 24 -18.27 25.13 -10.23
CA MET A 24 -18.22 26.14 -9.18
C MET A 24 -17.42 27.35 -9.67
N PRO A 25 -17.88 28.59 -9.44
CA PRO A 25 -17.15 29.80 -9.81
C PRO A 25 -15.99 30.03 -8.83
N GLY A 26 -14.80 30.35 -9.37
CA GLY A 26 -13.76 31.05 -8.61
C GLY A 26 -12.45 30.31 -8.30
N VAL A 27 -12.31 29.02 -8.63
CA VAL A 27 -10.98 28.38 -8.61
C VAL A 27 -10.59 28.08 -10.04
N THR A 28 -9.95 29.07 -10.68
CA THR A 28 -9.30 28.91 -11.98
C THR A 28 -8.47 27.64 -11.96
N GLY A 29 -8.81 26.66 -12.81
CA GLY A 29 -8.19 25.34 -12.91
C GLY A 29 -6.72 25.34 -13.35
N GLY A 30 -5.99 26.43 -13.14
CA GLY A 30 -4.56 26.51 -13.29
C GLY A 30 -3.89 26.37 -11.92
N ARG A 31 -2.99 25.38 -11.82
CA ARG A 31 -1.81 25.41 -10.96
C ARG A 31 -1.95 24.99 -9.47
N LEU A 32 -2.84 24.07 -9.11
CA LEU A 32 -2.78 23.42 -7.77
C LEU A 32 -1.38 22.84 -7.45
N PHE A 33 -0.63 22.41 -8.46
CA PHE A 33 0.72 21.85 -8.31
C PHE A 33 1.87 22.76 -8.74
N ALA A 34 1.64 23.96 -9.30
CA ALA A 34 2.74 24.65 -9.99
C ALA A 34 3.87 25.14 -9.08
N SER A 35 3.71 25.05 -7.76
CA SER A 35 4.79 25.32 -6.80
C SER A 35 5.66 24.10 -6.49
N LEU A 36 5.16 22.87 -6.66
CA LEU A 36 5.89 21.66 -6.30
C LEU A 36 6.48 20.99 -7.55
N PRO A 37 7.76 20.59 -7.53
CA PRO A 37 8.36 19.86 -8.64
C PRO A 37 7.67 18.51 -8.82
N SER A 38 7.42 18.11 -10.07
CA SER A 38 7.01 16.75 -10.38
C SER A 38 8.06 15.76 -9.85
N PRO A 39 7.65 14.60 -9.32
CA PRO A 39 8.60 13.56 -8.99
C PRO A 39 9.32 13.09 -10.25
N PRO A 40 10.54 12.53 -10.11
CA PRO A 40 11.19 11.88 -11.24
C PRO A 40 10.27 10.77 -11.78
N PRO A 41 10.23 10.53 -13.10
CA PRO A 41 9.45 9.43 -13.64
C PRO A 41 9.98 8.08 -13.13
N LEU A 42 9.10 7.08 -13.02
CA LEU A 42 9.49 5.70 -12.75
C LEU A 42 10.32 5.18 -13.94
N GLN A 43 11.58 4.82 -13.68
CA GLN A 43 12.57 4.46 -14.70
C GLN A 43 12.50 2.97 -15.09
N SER A 44 11.90 2.12 -14.24
CA SER A 44 11.82 0.68 -14.48
C SER A 44 10.68 0.02 -13.73
N ARG A 45 10.33 -1.21 -14.12
CA ARG A 45 9.33 -2.08 -13.45
C ARG A 45 9.72 -2.49 -12.02
N ARG A 46 11.00 -2.34 -11.64
CA ARG A 46 11.51 -2.60 -10.27
C ARG A 46 11.55 -1.36 -9.38
N GLU A 47 11.26 -0.18 -9.93
CA GLU A 47 11.23 1.05 -9.16
C GLU A 47 9.87 1.19 -8.45
N VAL A 48 9.93 1.51 -7.16
CA VAL A 48 8.76 1.75 -6.33
C VAL A 48 8.90 3.14 -5.72
N HIS A 49 7.90 3.97 -5.96
CA HIS A 49 7.78 5.25 -5.29
C HIS A 49 6.74 5.16 -4.18
N VAL A 50 7.11 5.57 -2.97
CA VAL A 50 6.21 5.62 -1.82
C VAL A 50 6.01 7.05 -1.37
N TRP A 51 4.76 7.43 -1.21
CA TRP A 51 4.35 8.71 -0.66
C TRP A 51 3.67 8.47 0.66
N TYR A 52 4.10 9.16 1.72
CA TYR A 52 3.43 9.08 3.01
C TYR A 52 3.11 10.45 3.57
N LEU A 53 2.02 10.51 4.33
CA LEU A 53 1.66 11.68 5.11
C LEU A 53 1.30 11.28 6.53
N LEU A 54 1.39 12.25 7.44
CA LEU A 54 1.08 12.08 8.85
C LEU A 54 -0.22 12.84 9.17
N PRO A 55 -1.37 12.16 9.35
CA PRO A 55 -2.65 12.82 9.59
C PRO A 55 -2.65 13.80 10.76
N ASP A 56 -1.82 13.55 11.78
CA ASP A 56 -1.74 14.39 12.96
C ASP A 56 -0.96 15.69 12.70
N GLU A 57 -0.13 15.80 11.66
CA GLU A 57 0.56 17.05 11.31
C GLU A 57 -0.36 18.05 10.58
N LEU A 58 -1.43 17.56 9.96
CA LEU A 58 -2.42 18.41 9.29
C LEU A 58 -3.38 19.06 10.29
N LYS A 59 -3.07 20.26 10.80
CA LYS A 59 -3.93 20.94 11.78
C LYS A 59 -4.98 21.87 11.17
N ASP A 60 -4.74 22.36 9.96
CA ASP A 60 -5.60 23.35 9.31
C ASP A 60 -6.90 22.74 8.77
N ALA A 61 -8.04 23.23 9.28
CA ALA A 61 -9.37 22.81 8.85
C ALA A 61 -9.69 23.24 7.40
N SER A 62 -9.15 24.37 6.95
CA SER A 62 -9.33 24.84 5.56
C SER A 62 -8.64 23.89 4.58
N GLN A 63 -7.45 23.41 4.94
CA GLN A 63 -6.71 22.43 4.16
C GLN A 63 -7.43 21.08 4.11
N LEU A 64 -7.99 20.62 5.24
CA LEU A 64 -8.81 19.40 5.27
C LEU A 64 -10.08 19.53 4.40
N LYS A 65 -10.71 20.71 4.40
CA LYS A 65 -11.86 20.99 3.54
C LYS A 65 -11.48 20.93 2.06
N MET A 66 -10.37 21.57 1.67
CA MET A 66 -9.83 21.50 0.31
C MET A 66 -9.58 20.04 -0.11
N TYR A 67 -8.97 19.21 0.73
CA TYR A 67 -8.78 17.79 0.44
C TYR A 67 -10.11 17.03 0.31
N THR A 68 -11.11 17.36 1.12
CA THR A 68 -12.46 16.78 1.02
C THR A 68 -13.13 17.11 -0.32
N GLU A 69 -12.82 18.27 -0.91
CA GLU A 69 -13.30 18.70 -2.23
C GLU A 69 -12.60 17.99 -3.40
N LEU A 70 -11.47 17.32 -3.16
CA LEU A 70 -10.81 16.47 -4.17
C LEU A 70 -11.51 15.12 -4.36
N LEU A 71 -12.24 14.66 -3.34
CA LEU A 71 -12.89 13.34 -3.35
C LEU A 71 -14.12 13.36 -4.26
N SER A 72 -14.38 12.20 -4.89
CA SER A 72 -15.65 12.01 -5.58
C SER A 72 -16.83 12.05 -4.58
N PRO A 73 -18.07 12.32 -5.03
CA PRO A 73 -19.23 12.32 -4.14
C PRO A 73 -19.39 11.02 -3.33
N SER A 74 -19.09 9.87 -3.96
CA SER A 74 -19.18 8.57 -3.33
C SER A 74 -18.07 8.36 -2.29
N GLU A 75 -16.82 8.70 -2.61
CA GLU A 75 -15.71 8.67 -1.65
C GLU A 75 -15.95 9.58 -0.47
N ARG A 76 -16.41 10.82 -0.71
CA ARG A 76 -16.73 11.79 0.33
C ARG A 76 -17.82 11.25 1.25
N LYS A 77 -18.90 10.69 0.69
CA LYS A 77 -19.95 10.04 1.50
C LYS A 77 -19.38 8.92 2.36
N THR A 78 -18.55 8.04 1.80
CA THR A 78 -17.93 6.94 2.53
C THR A 78 -16.99 7.44 3.63
N ALA A 79 -16.15 8.44 3.35
CA ALA A 79 -15.24 9.06 4.31
C ALA A 79 -15.99 9.69 5.48
N LEU A 80 -17.01 10.50 5.19
CA LEU A 80 -17.79 11.20 6.21
C LEU A 80 -18.76 10.28 6.97
N SER A 81 -19.07 9.08 6.45
CA SER A 81 -19.85 8.08 7.20
C SER A 81 -19.05 7.32 8.27
N MET A 82 -17.72 7.54 8.36
CA MET A 82 -16.90 6.90 9.37
C MET A 82 -17.22 7.45 10.77
N ASN A 83 -17.13 6.58 11.78
CA ASN A 83 -17.45 6.95 13.16
C ASN A 83 -16.30 7.74 13.80
N GLY A 84 -16.53 9.04 14.00
CA GLY A 84 -15.61 9.92 14.71
C GLY A 84 -14.63 10.66 13.79
N GLU A 85 -14.29 11.88 14.19
CA GLU A 85 -13.53 12.84 13.38
C GLU A 85 -12.16 12.31 12.96
N LYS A 86 -11.45 11.59 13.84
CA LYS A 86 -10.14 11.01 13.51
C LYS A 86 -10.22 10.00 12.36
N LEU A 87 -11.25 9.15 12.35
CA LEU A 87 -11.44 8.17 11.27
C LEU A 87 -11.91 8.84 9.97
N GLN A 88 -12.80 9.82 10.06
CA GLN A 88 -13.24 10.61 8.89
C GLN A 88 -12.06 11.35 8.25
N LYS A 89 -11.23 12.01 9.07
CA LYS A 89 -10.01 12.69 8.62
C LYS A 89 -9.05 11.73 7.95
N GLY A 90 -8.73 10.59 8.58
CA GLY A 90 -7.86 9.57 7.99
C GLY A 90 -8.38 9.06 6.63
N ALA A 91 -9.70 8.86 6.53
CA ALA A 91 -10.35 8.45 5.29
C ALA A 91 -10.24 9.49 4.17
N VAL A 92 -10.49 10.76 4.48
CA VAL A 92 -10.32 11.88 3.53
C VAL A 92 -8.88 11.95 3.05
N LEU A 93 -7.92 11.95 3.98
CA LEU A 93 -6.50 12.09 3.66
C LEU A 93 -5.97 10.90 2.87
N SER A 94 -6.47 9.69 3.11
CA SER A 94 -6.13 8.51 2.32
C SER A 94 -6.51 8.70 0.85
N ARG A 95 -7.71 9.23 0.56
CA ARG A 95 -8.15 9.48 -0.82
C ARG A 95 -7.48 10.68 -1.44
N ALA A 96 -7.26 11.75 -0.67
CA ALA A 96 -6.53 12.92 -1.13
C ALA A 96 -5.09 12.57 -1.49
N LEU A 97 -4.39 11.80 -0.65
CA LEU A 97 -3.04 11.30 -0.94
C LEU A 97 -3.02 10.53 -2.26
N LEU A 98 -3.92 9.56 -2.44
CA LEU A 98 -3.99 8.77 -3.67
C LEU A 98 -4.20 9.65 -4.90
N ARG A 99 -5.25 10.49 -4.91
CA ARG A 99 -5.63 11.31 -6.06
C ARG A 99 -4.54 12.34 -6.42
N THR A 100 -3.95 12.97 -5.41
CA THR A 100 -2.87 13.95 -5.63
C THR A 100 -1.59 13.28 -6.10
N THR A 101 -1.25 12.12 -5.53
CA THR A 101 -0.09 11.32 -5.97
C THR A 101 -0.26 10.89 -7.41
N LEU A 102 -1.40 10.33 -7.82
CA LEU A 102 -1.64 9.95 -9.21
C LEU A 102 -1.50 11.14 -10.18
N SER A 103 -2.02 12.31 -9.81
CA SER A 103 -1.90 13.52 -10.63
C SER A 103 -0.44 13.90 -10.88
N ARG A 104 0.46 13.72 -9.89
CA ARG A 104 1.90 13.97 -10.05
C ARG A 104 2.53 13.12 -11.15
N TYR A 105 2.07 11.88 -11.36
CA TYR A 105 2.56 11.00 -12.43
C TYR A 105 1.90 11.27 -13.79
N THR A 106 1.04 12.29 -13.89
CA THR A 106 0.45 12.76 -15.16
C THR A 106 1.03 14.11 -15.60
N ASP A 107 2.23 14.47 -15.10
CA ASP A 107 2.78 15.83 -15.16
C ASP A 107 1.80 16.90 -14.63
N CYS A 108 0.96 16.52 -13.66
CA CYS A 108 -0.11 17.36 -13.11
C CYS A 108 -1.12 17.86 -14.17
N LYS A 109 -1.23 17.16 -15.32
CA LYS A 109 -2.19 17.48 -16.39
C LYS A 109 -3.57 16.94 -16.08
N VAL A 110 -3.67 15.85 -15.32
CA VAL A 110 -4.95 15.28 -14.88
C VAL A 110 -5.32 15.85 -13.51
N ASP A 111 -6.51 16.44 -13.41
CA ASP A 111 -7.03 16.96 -12.15
C ASP A 111 -7.25 15.81 -11.15
N PRO A 112 -6.81 15.90 -9.88
CA PRO A 112 -7.10 14.90 -8.86
C PRO A 112 -8.58 14.50 -8.75
N ARG A 113 -9.50 15.44 -9.04
CA ARG A 113 -10.96 15.24 -9.02
C ARG A 113 -11.47 14.40 -10.20
N SER A 114 -10.76 14.37 -11.33
CA SER A 114 -11.20 13.63 -12.52
C SER A 114 -10.82 12.15 -12.51
N PHE A 115 -9.98 11.70 -11.57
CA PHE A 115 -9.68 10.27 -11.46
C PHE A 115 -10.93 9.46 -11.10
N GLU A 116 -11.21 8.48 -11.94
CA GLU A 116 -12.21 7.45 -11.71
C GLU A 116 -11.51 6.15 -11.32
N PHE A 117 -12.14 5.40 -10.43
CA PHE A 117 -11.60 4.15 -9.92
C PHE A 117 -12.61 3.03 -10.13
N LYS A 118 -12.10 1.89 -10.61
CA LYS A 118 -12.83 0.63 -10.63
C LYS A 118 -12.30 -0.29 -9.54
N LYS A 119 -13.05 -1.34 -9.26
CA LYS A 119 -12.61 -2.46 -8.41
C LYS A 119 -12.42 -3.68 -9.27
N ASN A 120 -11.36 -4.44 -9.00
CA ASN A 120 -11.28 -5.79 -9.52
C ASN A 120 -12.33 -6.70 -8.85
N LYS A 121 -12.43 -7.96 -9.30
CA LYS A 121 -13.40 -8.95 -8.80
C LYS A 121 -13.32 -9.24 -7.29
N PHE A 122 -12.23 -8.83 -6.63
CA PHE A 122 -12.00 -9.02 -5.19
C PHE A 122 -12.01 -7.69 -4.41
N GLY A 123 -12.32 -6.57 -5.07
CA GLY A 123 -12.44 -5.27 -4.44
C GLY A 123 -11.17 -4.42 -4.37
N LYS A 124 -10.04 -4.87 -4.97
CA LYS A 124 -8.83 -4.03 -5.06
C LYS A 124 -9.10 -2.84 -6.01
N PRO A 125 -8.83 -1.59 -5.58
CA PRO A 125 -8.92 -0.41 -6.43
C PRO A 125 -7.95 -0.44 -7.61
N GLU A 126 -8.39 0.06 -8.77
CA GLU A 126 -7.56 0.32 -9.94
C GLU A 126 -8.04 1.63 -10.59
N VAL A 127 -7.12 2.39 -11.21
CA VAL A 127 -7.51 3.59 -11.97
C VAL A 127 -8.25 3.14 -13.24
N LEU A 128 -9.33 3.83 -13.58
CA LEU A 128 -9.98 3.72 -14.88
C LEU A 128 -9.38 4.77 -15.82
N TRP A 129 -8.30 4.40 -16.52
CA TRP A 129 -7.68 5.26 -17.53
C TRP A 129 -8.62 5.43 -18.73
N ARG A 130 -8.74 6.67 -19.23
CA ARG A 130 -9.56 6.96 -20.41
C ARG A 130 -8.79 6.57 -21.68
N SER A 131 -9.51 6.09 -22.70
CA SER A 131 -8.91 5.55 -23.93
C SER A 131 -8.13 6.58 -24.77
N ASP A 132 -8.41 7.86 -24.57
CA ASP A 132 -7.69 8.99 -25.17
C ASP A 132 -6.39 9.36 -24.44
N ASP A 133 -6.13 8.74 -23.28
CA ASP A 133 -4.92 8.93 -22.47
C ASP A 133 -3.74 8.10 -23.03
N SER A 134 -3.68 7.96 -24.36
CA SER A 134 -2.68 7.22 -25.16
C SER A 134 -1.22 7.64 -24.93
N ARG A 135 -1.00 8.64 -24.06
CA ARG A 135 0.29 9.13 -23.61
C ARG A 135 0.92 8.27 -22.52
N MET A 136 0.15 7.44 -21.81
CA MET A 136 0.70 6.54 -20.81
C MET A 136 0.95 5.18 -21.45
N GLU A 137 2.13 4.97 -22.05
CA GLU A 137 2.52 3.69 -22.67
C GLU A 137 2.44 2.51 -21.68
N TRP A 138 2.48 2.79 -20.37
CA TRP A 138 2.52 1.78 -19.31
C TRP A 138 1.55 2.15 -18.17
N PRO A 139 0.59 1.27 -17.80
CA PRO A 139 -0.38 1.59 -16.77
C PRO A 139 0.30 1.71 -15.40
N LEU A 140 0.00 2.79 -14.67
CA LEU A 140 0.41 2.90 -13.27
C LEU A 140 -0.41 1.96 -12.41
N HIS A 141 0.28 1.23 -11.53
CA HIS A 141 -0.32 0.49 -10.45
C HIS A 141 -0.10 1.23 -9.14
N PHE A 142 -1.08 1.13 -8.25
CA PHE A 142 -0.96 1.71 -6.93
C PHE A 142 -1.48 0.76 -5.85
N ASN A 143 -1.00 0.98 -4.64
CA ASN A 143 -1.63 0.43 -3.46
C ASN A 143 -1.54 1.41 -2.29
N ILE A 144 -2.49 1.34 -1.37
CA ILE A 144 -2.60 2.26 -0.25
C ILE A 144 -2.76 1.47 1.05
N SER A 145 -2.08 1.92 2.10
CA SER A 145 -2.29 1.42 3.46
C SER A 145 -2.25 2.57 4.46
N HIS A 146 -2.81 2.36 5.64
CA HIS A 146 -2.82 3.37 6.69
C HIS A 146 -3.00 2.76 8.07
N THR A 147 -2.38 3.43 9.03
CA THR A 147 -2.63 3.28 10.46
C THR A 147 -3.43 4.50 10.95
N SER A 148 -3.50 4.69 12.27
CA SER A 148 -4.14 5.88 12.84
C SER A 148 -3.28 7.14 12.74
N SER A 149 -1.97 6.96 12.52
CA SER A 149 -0.94 7.99 12.62
C SER A 149 -0.14 8.18 11.33
N LEU A 150 -0.28 7.29 10.34
CA LEU A 150 0.46 7.34 9.09
C LEU A 150 -0.37 6.75 7.94
N ILE A 151 -0.29 7.36 6.75
CA ILE A 151 -0.90 6.86 5.50
C ILE A 151 0.21 6.73 4.45
N VAL A 152 0.27 5.60 3.74
CA VAL A 152 1.21 5.37 2.61
C VAL A 152 0.49 5.06 1.33
N CYS A 153 0.99 5.58 0.21
CA CYS A 153 0.62 5.20 -1.14
C CYS A 153 1.88 4.77 -1.90
N GLY A 154 1.90 3.52 -2.38
CA GLY A 154 2.95 3.02 -3.27
C GLY A 154 2.50 3.11 -4.73
N ILE A 155 3.42 3.50 -5.62
CA ILE A 155 3.22 3.60 -7.08
C ILE A 155 4.31 2.78 -7.78
N THR A 156 3.89 2.00 -8.77
CA THR A 156 4.74 1.24 -9.69
C THR A 156 4.25 1.43 -11.12
N MET A 157 5.13 1.18 -12.08
CA MET A 157 4.82 1.20 -13.51
C MET A 157 4.73 -0.24 -14.02
N ASP A 158 3.58 -0.62 -14.57
CA ASP A 158 3.35 -1.92 -15.19
C ASP A 158 3.73 -3.13 -14.32
N THR A 159 3.54 -3.04 -13.01
CA THR A 159 3.84 -4.13 -12.08
C THR A 159 2.88 -4.08 -10.91
N PRO A 160 2.14 -5.16 -10.60
CA PRO A 160 1.28 -5.21 -9.44
C PRO A 160 2.05 -4.91 -8.15
N ILE A 161 1.53 -3.96 -7.36
CA ILE A 161 2.08 -3.60 -6.05
C ILE A 161 1.09 -3.90 -4.94
N GLY A 162 1.64 -4.33 -3.81
CA GLY A 162 1.03 -4.27 -2.50
C GLY A 162 1.94 -3.53 -1.52
N ILE A 163 1.35 -2.67 -0.70
CA ILE A 163 2.04 -1.95 0.37
C ILE A 163 1.22 -2.09 1.65
N ASP A 164 1.92 -2.32 2.76
CA ASP A 164 1.31 -2.33 4.07
C ASP A 164 2.14 -1.58 5.10
N VAL A 165 1.48 -1.04 6.12
CA VAL A 165 2.13 -0.36 7.24
C VAL A 165 1.47 -0.72 8.56
N GLU A 166 2.31 -0.95 9.57
CA GLU A 166 1.87 -1.27 10.92
C GLU A 166 2.72 -0.55 11.96
N GLU A 167 2.09 -0.06 13.02
CA GLU A 167 2.78 0.59 14.15
C GLU A 167 3.67 -0.44 14.88
N LYS A 168 4.95 -0.12 15.11
CA LYS A 168 5.92 -1.01 15.78
C LYS A 168 5.50 -1.36 17.20
N THR A 169 4.88 -0.40 17.89
CA THR A 169 4.40 -0.52 19.28
C THR A 169 3.02 -1.14 19.37
N ARG A 170 2.49 -1.67 18.26
CA ARG A 170 1.15 -2.26 18.24
C ARG A 170 1.11 -3.50 19.14
N LYS A 171 0.53 -3.32 20.33
CA LYS A 171 0.30 -4.41 21.29
C LYS A 171 -0.95 -5.19 20.92
N THR A 172 -0.92 -6.48 21.17
CA THR A 172 -2.12 -7.32 21.12
C THR A 172 -2.46 -7.77 22.53
N ALA A 173 -3.75 -7.78 22.88
CA ALA A 173 -4.20 -8.30 24.19
C ALA A 173 -4.00 -9.82 24.34
N LYS A 174 -3.63 -10.52 23.26
CA LYS A 174 -3.44 -11.97 23.24
C LYS A 174 -1.95 -12.30 23.20
N ASN A 175 -1.63 -13.50 23.66
CA ASN A 175 -0.31 -14.08 23.42
C ASN A 175 -0.01 -14.16 21.91
N ILE A 176 1.19 -13.76 21.49
CA ILE A 176 1.57 -13.69 20.08
C ILE A 176 1.57 -15.04 19.38
N LEU A 177 2.06 -16.09 20.05
CA LEU A 177 2.05 -17.45 19.47
C LEU A 177 0.62 -17.98 19.30
N SER A 178 -0.31 -17.63 20.21
CA SER A 178 -1.73 -17.95 20.05
C SER A 178 -2.31 -17.36 18.77
N LEU A 179 -1.92 -16.13 18.45
CA LEU A 179 -2.38 -15.45 17.24
C LEU A 179 -1.71 -16.01 15.98
N ALA A 180 -0.40 -16.25 16.04
CA ALA A 180 0.37 -16.87 14.96
C ALA A 180 -0.24 -18.24 14.59
N ARG A 181 -0.58 -19.08 15.56
CA ARG A 181 -1.23 -20.39 15.32
C ARG A 181 -2.54 -20.31 14.51
N ARG A 182 -3.22 -19.18 14.52
CA ARG A 182 -4.47 -18.99 13.76
C ARG A 182 -4.24 -18.60 12.30
N TYR A 183 -3.13 -17.92 12.00
CA TYR A 183 -2.94 -17.23 10.73
C TYR A 183 -1.67 -17.64 9.98
N PHE A 184 -0.61 -17.99 10.68
CA PHE A 184 0.72 -18.24 10.09
C PHE A 184 0.94 -19.73 9.84
N THR A 185 1.95 -20.03 9.02
CA THR A 185 2.35 -21.42 8.73
C THR A 185 3.13 -22.01 9.90
N PRO A 186 3.25 -23.36 9.98
CA PRO A 186 4.04 -24.01 11.03
C PRO A 186 5.49 -23.52 11.12
N SER A 187 6.14 -23.24 10.00
CA SER A 187 7.51 -22.72 9.96
C SER A 187 7.63 -21.31 10.54
N GLU A 188 6.67 -20.43 10.23
CA GLU A 188 6.61 -19.08 10.80
C GLU A 188 6.32 -19.11 12.32
N ILE A 189 5.47 -20.05 12.76
CA ILE A 189 5.17 -20.24 14.18
C ILE A 189 6.41 -20.73 14.94
N ASP A 190 7.14 -21.71 14.38
CA ASP A 190 8.40 -22.21 14.95
C ASP A 190 9.47 -21.12 15.03
N TYR A 191 9.60 -20.31 13.97
CA TYR A 191 10.47 -19.13 13.95
C TYR A 191 10.15 -18.16 15.10
N LEU A 192 8.88 -17.81 15.30
CA LEU A 192 8.48 -16.93 16.39
C LEU A 192 8.67 -17.56 17.77
N ALA A 193 8.44 -18.87 17.91
CA ALA A 193 8.56 -19.59 19.18
C ALA A 193 10.02 -19.67 19.69
N LYS A 194 11.00 -19.55 18.79
CA LYS A 194 12.43 -19.53 19.12
C LYS A 194 12.91 -18.20 19.71
N ILE A 195 12.09 -17.15 19.68
CA ILE A 195 12.44 -15.83 20.21
C ILE A 195 12.05 -15.76 21.70
N PRO A 196 13.02 -15.69 22.65
CA PRO A 196 12.71 -15.74 24.08
C PRO A 196 12.13 -14.43 24.61
N ASP A 197 12.62 -13.29 24.12
CA ASP A 197 12.16 -11.96 24.53
C ASP A 197 10.77 -11.66 23.93
N PRO A 198 9.73 -11.43 24.76
CA PRO A 198 8.38 -11.17 24.26
C PRO A 198 8.28 -9.90 23.39
N ASP A 199 9.07 -8.87 23.68
CA ASP A 199 9.05 -7.62 22.91
C ASP A 199 9.69 -7.82 21.52
N ALA A 200 10.80 -8.55 21.43
CA ALA A 200 11.37 -9.00 20.16
C ALA A 200 10.40 -9.91 19.39
N GLN A 201 9.76 -10.87 20.05
CA GLN A 201 8.77 -11.77 19.42
C GLN A 201 7.59 -10.99 18.84
N GLN A 202 7.10 -9.98 19.56
CA GLN A 202 6.05 -9.08 19.10
C GLN A 202 6.49 -8.27 17.87
N LYS A 203 7.73 -7.76 17.84
CA LYS A 203 8.26 -7.03 16.68
C LYS A 203 8.32 -7.92 15.44
N GLU A 204 8.85 -9.14 15.56
CA GLU A 204 8.93 -10.08 14.43
C GLU A 204 7.55 -10.52 13.94
N PHE A 205 6.60 -10.72 14.86
CA PHE A 205 5.22 -10.99 14.47
C PHE A 205 4.63 -9.85 13.63
N VAL A 206 4.85 -8.58 14.01
CA VAL A 206 4.32 -7.43 13.26
C VAL A 206 5.01 -7.32 11.90
N LYS A 207 6.32 -7.56 11.80
CA LYS A 207 7.04 -7.59 10.51
C LYS A 207 6.44 -8.64 9.56
N LEU A 208 6.29 -9.88 10.03
CA LEU A 208 5.67 -10.96 9.25
C LEU A 208 4.25 -10.61 8.84
N TRP A 209 3.44 -10.08 9.76
CA TRP A 209 2.07 -9.63 9.46
C TRP A 209 2.06 -8.62 8.31
N THR A 210 2.89 -7.57 8.42
CA THR A 210 2.96 -6.48 7.44
C THR A 210 3.38 -7.01 6.06
N LEU A 211 4.36 -7.92 6.01
CA LEU A 211 4.81 -8.55 4.76
C LEU A 211 3.74 -9.42 4.11
N LYS A 212 3.02 -10.22 4.91
CA LYS A 212 1.94 -11.07 4.41
C LYS A 212 0.77 -10.24 3.89
N GLU A 213 0.42 -9.13 4.56
CA GLU A 213 -0.58 -8.18 4.06
C GLU A 213 -0.13 -7.53 2.74
N ALA A 214 1.13 -7.09 2.64
CA ALA A 214 1.68 -6.53 1.40
C ALA A 214 1.56 -7.54 0.24
N TYR A 215 1.90 -8.81 0.45
CA TYR A 215 1.73 -9.85 -0.56
C TYR A 215 0.26 -10.05 -0.98
N VAL A 216 -0.66 -10.20 -0.02
CA VAL A 216 -2.10 -10.38 -0.31
C VAL A 216 -2.68 -9.17 -1.06
N LYS A 217 -2.21 -7.96 -0.73
CA LYS A 217 -2.56 -6.74 -1.44
C LYS A 217 -1.98 -6.71 -2.85
N ALA A 218 -0.75 -7.20 -3.04
CA ALA A 218 -0.11 -7.26 -4.35
C ALA A 218 -0.88 -8.19 -5.29
N LEU A 219 -1.20 -9.41 -4.83
CA LEU A 219 -2.08 -10.37 -5.51
C LEU A 219 -3.46 -9.77 -5.85
N GLY A 220 -3.97 -8.89 -4.98
CA GLY A 220 -5.25 -8.24 -5.18
C GLY A 220 -6.45 -9.19 -5.12
N ARG A 221 -6.33 -10.30 -4.38
CA ARG A 221 -7.38 -11.32 -4.22
C ARG A 221 -8.07 -11.29 -2.86
N GLY A 222 -7.66 -10.37 -1.99
CA GLY A 222 -8.12 -10.29 -0.61
C GLY A 222 -7.71 -11.51 0.22
N PHE A 223 -7.98 -11.43 1.52
CA PHE A 223 -7.56 -12.48 2.47
C PHE A 223 -8.15 -13.86 2.13
N SER A 224 -9.40 -13.92 1.65
CA SER A 224 -10.03 -15.19 1.29
C SER A 224 -9.36 -15.88 0.10
N GLY A 225 -8.80 -15.11 -0.83
CA GLY A 225 -8.09 -15.64 -2.00
C GLY A 225 -6.63 -15.98 -1.74
N ALA A 226 -6.06 -15.51 -0.64
CA ALA A 226 -4.69 -15.81 -0.23
C ALA A 226 -4.58 -15.86 1.31
N PRO A 227 -5.10 -16.94 1.94
CA PRO A 227 -5.02 -17.09 3.39
C PRO A 227 -3.56 -17.18 3.85
N PHE A 228 -3.23 -16.51 4.95
CA PHE A 228 -1.86 -16.42 5.46
C PHE A 228 -1.19 -17.77 5.79
N ASN A 229 -1.97 -18.81 6.06
CA ASN A 229 -1.47 -20.15 6.38
C ASN A 229 -1.22 -21.01 5.13
N LYS A 230 -1.34 -20.44 3.91
CA LYS A 230 -1.09 -21.13 2.64
C LYS A 230 0.26 -20.78 2.00
N PHE A 231 0.96 -19.79 2.53
CA PHE A 231 2.30 -19.37 2.09
C PHE A 231 3.12 -18.94 3.30
N SER A 232 4.43 -19.07 3.24
CA SER A 232 5.37 -18.65 4.28
C SER A 232 6.21 -17.48 3.78
N ILE A 233 6.47 -16.50 4.64
CA ILE A 233 7.49 -15.47 4.45
C ILE A 233 8.70 -15.84 5.30
N ILE A 234 9.87 -15.90 4.68
CA ILE A 234 11.13 -16.25 5.32
C ILE A 234 12.00 -14.99 5.36
N LEU A 235 12.32 -14.54 6.57
CA LEU A 235 13.27 -13.46 6.84
C LEU A 235 14.66 -14.08 7.02
N ALA A 236 15.50 -14.01 6.00
CA ALA A 236 16.86 -14.53 6.07
C ALA A 236 17.79 -13.57 6.83
N ALA A 237 18.83 -14.10 7.47
CA ALA A 237 19.79 -13.32 8.26
C ALA A 237 20.62 -12.29 7.45
N ASN A 238 20.57 -12.37 6.11
CA ASN A 238 21.22 -11.41 5.21
C ASN A 238 20.25 -10.32 4.69
N GLY A 239 19.10 -10.14 5.34
CA GLY A 239 18.07 -9.18 4.94
C GLY A 239 17.23 -9.58 3.73
N ARG A 240 17.46 -10.75 3.15
CA ARG A 240 16.63 -11.24 2.05
C ARG A 240 15.29 -11.74 2.60
N ILE A 241 14.23 -11.35 1.91
CA ILE A 241 12.87 -11.78 2.21
C ILE A 241 12.44 -12.70 1.06
N GLN A 242 12.08 -13.93 1.41
CA GLN A 242 11.62 -14.94 0.46
C GLN A 242 10.17 -15.32 0.77
N ILE A 243 9.46 -15.75 -0.27
CA ILE A 243 8.15 -16.36 -0.14
C ILE A 243 8.27 -17.84 -0.55
N SER A 244 7.58 -18.71 0.18
CA SER A 244 7.39 -20.11 -0.20
C SER A 244 5.92 -20.47 -0.13
N VAL A 245 5.41 -21.13 -1.17
CA VAL A 245 4.00 -21.54 -1.28
C VAL A 245 3.91 -23.04 -1.07
N ALA A 246 2.94 -23.49 -0.28
CA ALA A 246 2.75 -24.92 -0.07
C ALA A 246 2.41 -25.63 -1.40
N PRO A 247 3.00 -26.81 -1.69
CA PRO A 247 2.79 -27.51 -2.95
C PRO A 247 1.32 -27.84 -3.18
N LYS A 248 0.91 -27.79 -4.46
CA LYS A 248 -0.44 -28.16 -4.91
C LYS A 248 -0.70 -29.62 -4.56
N VAL A 249 -1.64 -29.89 -3.65
CA VAL A 249 -2.13 -31.26 -3.45
C VAL A 249 -3.00 -31.61 -4.65
N SER A 250 -2.54 -32.54 -5.48
CA SER A 250 -3.08 -32.87 -6.81
C SER A 250 -4.52 -33.41 -6.84
N ASN A 251 -5.20 -33.55 -5.70
CA ASN A 251 -6.51 -34.20 -5.62
C ASN A 251 -7.70 -33.25 -5.36
N GLY A 252 -7.52 -31.94 -5.47
CA GLY A 252 -8.62 -30.99 -5.35
C GLY A 252 -8.43 -29.81 -6.27
N SER A 253 -9.53 -29.34 -6.88
CA SER A 253 -9.61 -28.06 -7.58
C SER A 253 -9.48 -26.89 -6.60
N ASP A 254 -8.44 -26.89 -5.79
CA ASP A 254 -8.22 -25.91 -4.74
C ASP A 254 -7.70 -24.63 -5.42
N SER A 255 -8.64 -23.91 -6.04
CA SER A 255 -8.45 -22.71 -6.87
C SER A 255 -7.58 -21.62 -6.23
N ILE A 256 -7.43 -21.68 -4.90
CA ILE A 256 -6.54 -20.82 -4.13
C ILE A 256 -5.07 -21.08 -4.49
N HIS A 257 -4.64 -22.34 -4.60
CA HIS A 257 -3.24 -22.69 -4.87
C HIS A 257 -2.81 -22.33 -6.30
N ASP A 258 -3.75 -22.27 -7.25
CA ASP A 258 -3.45 -21.78 -8.61
C ASP A 258 -3.10 -20.29 -8.66
N CYS A 259 -3.37 -19.56 -7.57
CA CYS A 259 -3.20 -18.10 -7.53
C CYS A 259 -1.98 -17.64 -6.73
N LEU A 260 -1.36 -18.53 -5.95
CA LEU A 260 -0.18 -18.23 -5.15
C LEU A 260 1.07 -18.55 -5.97
N SER A 261 2.05 -17.64 -5.96
CA SER A 261 3.30 -17.81 -6.71
C SER A 261 4.48 -17.27 -5.91
N GLU A 262 5.69 -17.66 -6.32
CA GLU A 262 6.95 -17.28 -5.65
C GLU A 262 7.74 -16.21 -6.43
N ASN A 263 7.20 -15.73 -7.56
CA ASN A 263 7.76 -14.66 -8.38
C ASN A 263 7.49 -13.26 -7.76
N TRP A 264 7.76 -13.10 -6.47
CA TRP A 264 7.53 -11.84 -5.76
C TRP A 264 8.81 -11.36 -5.08
N GLN A 265 9.00 -10.05 -5.10
CA GLN A 265 10.08 -9.36 -4.42
C GLN A 265 9.51 -8.47 -3.32
N PHE A 266 10.21 -8.41 -2.20
CA PHE A 266 9.81 -7.66 -1.01
C PHE A 266 10.84 -6.62 -0.61
N ALA A 267 10.37 -5.54 0.00
CA ALA A 267 11.17 -4.67 0.87
C ALA A 267 10.44 -4.48 2.19
N LEU A 268 11.21 -4.48 3.28
CA LEU A 268 10.74 -4.13 4.61
C LEU A 268 11.58 -2.95 5.12
N ALA A 269 10.92 -1.91 5.61
CA ALA A 269 11.58 -0.73 6.15
C ALA A 269 10.93 -0.29 7.46
N GLU A 270 11.71 0.30 8.36
CA GLU A 270 11.18 1.17 9.39
C GLU A 270 10.90 2.55 8.77
N LEU A 271 9.63 2.95 8.80
CA LEU A 271 9.16 4.23 8.30
C LEU A 271 8.84 5.17 9.46
N ASN A 272 9.40 6.39 9.39
CA ASN A 272 9.23 7.44 10.39
C ASN A 272 9.50 6.95 11.82
N SER A 273 10.47 6.04 11.97
CA SER A 273 10.93 5.35 13.20
C SER A 273 9.86 4.59 14.01
N SER A 274 8.60 4.66 13.60
CA SER A 274 7.41 4.27 14.38
C SER A 274 6.62 3.13 13.73
N HIS A 275 6.83 2.91 12.44
CA HIS A 275 6.09 1.92 11.66
C HIS A 275 7.02 0.95 10.96
N TYR A 276 6.57 -0.28 10.77
CA TYR A 276 7.09 -1.14 9.71
C TYR A 276 6.29 -0.87 8.44
N MET A 277 6.99 -0.73 7.32
CA MET A 277 6.42 -0.62 5.97
C MET A 277 6.92 -1.81 5.15
N ALA A 278 5.98 -2.59 4.63
CA ALA A 278 6.27 -3.67 3.70
C ALA A 278 5.79 -3.32 2.29
N ILE A 279 6.62 -3.63 1.30
CA ILE A 279 6.30 -3.49 -0.12
C ILE A 279 6.47 -4.87 -0.74
N CYS A 280 5.55 -5.24 -1.62
CA CYS A 280 5.59 -6.45 -2.42
C CYS A 280 5.26 -6.10 -3.87
N ILE A 281 6.14 -6.47 -4.80
CA ILE A 281 5.92 -6.33 -6.24
C ILE A 281 6.23 -7.64 -6.96
N GLU A 282 5.61 -7.84 -8.11
CA GLU A 282 5.90 -9.00 -8.96
C GLU A 282 7.31 -8.89 -9.55
N ASP A 283 8.02 -10.01 -9.59
CA ASP A 283 9.38 -10.12 -10.11
C ASP A 283 9.37 -10.89 -11.44
N ASP A 284 9.34 -10.13 -12.54
CA ASP A 284 9.26 -10.64 -13.90
C ASP A 284 10.60 -11.09 -14.49
N SER A 285 11.62 -11.40 -13.66
CA SER A 285 12.84 -12.05 -14.16
C SER A 285 12.53 -13.48 -14.62
N THR A 286 12.06 -13.61 -15.86
CA THR A 286 11.87 -14.87 -16.59
C THR A 286 13.19 -15.34 -17.18
N SER A 287 14.18 -15.71 -16.38
CA SER A 287 15.35 -16.47 -16.87
C SER A 287 16.32 -16.76 -15.73
N SER A 288 16.58 -18.05 -15.52
CA SER A 288 17.89 -18.74 -15.45
C SER A 288 19.21 -17.99 -15.17
N ASP A 289 19.22 -16.77 -14.63
CA ASP A 289 20.41 -16.19 -14.01
C ASP A 289 20.48 -16.64 -12.55
N SER A 290 20.62 -17.95 -12.37
CA SER A 290 20.77 -18.63 -11.07
C SER A 290 22.04 -18.20 -10.30
N GLY A 291 22.86 -17.28 -10.84
CA GLY A 291 24.13 -16.86 -10.26
C GLY A 291 24.15 -15.43 -9.70
N ASN A 292 23.40 -14.48 -10.27
CA ASN A 292 23.38 -13.11 -9.78
C ASN A 292 22.19 -12.91 -8.84
N GLY A 293 22.47 -12.73 -7.55
CA GLY A 293 21.42 -12.50 -6.55
C GLY A 293 20.44 -11.42 -7.00
N ARG A 294 19.14 -11.67 -6.83
CA ARG A 294 18.04 -10.71 -7.09
C ARG A 294 18.46 -9.30 -6.63
N LEU A 295 18.58 -8.38 -7.59
CA LEU A 295 18.88 -6.97 -7.33
C LEU A 295 17.80 -6.37 -6.42
N PRO A 296 18.14 -5.51 -5.44
CA PRO A 296 17.18 -4.89 -4.55
C PRO A 296 16.20 -3.98 -5.30
N LEU A 297 15.01 -3.76 -4.71
CA LEU A 297 14.01 -2.84 -5.25
C LEU A 297 14.55 -1.41 -5.31
N GLY A 298 14.26 -0.71 -6.40
CA GLY A 298 14.54 0.73 -6.52
C GLY A 298 13.54 1.53 -5.69
N LEU A 299 13.76 1.65 -4.39
CA LEU A 299 12.81 2.31 -3.48
C LEU A 299 13.13 3.81 -3.34
N LYS A 300 12.16 4.66 -3.66
CA LYS A 300 12.18 6.09 -3.29
C LYS A 300 10.97 6.43 -2.42
N VAL A 301 11.18 7.21 -1.36
CA VAL A 301 10.14 7.53 -0.37
C VAL A 301 10.09 9.03 -0.15
N TRP A 302 8.89 9.60 -0.21
CA TRP A 302 8.61 11.00 0.07
C TRP A 302 7.66 11.13 1.26
N LYS A 303 8.00 12.04 2.18
CA LYS A 303 7.02 12.65 3.07
C LYS A 303 6.33 13.76 2.30
N THR A 304 5.00 13.81 2.34
CA THR A 304 4.23 14.81 1.60
C THR A 304 3.14 15.43 2.46
N THR A 305 2.95 16.73 2.27
CA THR A 305 1.71 17.43 2.55
C THR A 305 1.19 17.94 1.21
N PRO A 306 0.23 17.25 0.57
CA PRO A 306 -0.17 17.57 -0.81
C PRO A 306 -0.48 19.07 -1.01
N PHE A 307 0.09 19.66 -2.07
CA PHE A 307 0.04 21.10 -2.40
C PHE A 307 0.81 22.05 -1.48
N VAL A 308 1.52 21.54 -0.46
CA VAL A 308 2.35 22.36 0.45
C VAL A 308 3.82 22.02 0.29
N GLU A 309 4.19 20.76 0.48
CA GLU A 309 5.59 20.33 0.45
C GLU A 309 5.72 18.84 0.12
N ASP A 310 6.83 18.52 -0.57
CA ASP A 310 7.27 17.16 -0.87
C ASP A 310 8.75 17.03 -0.48
N ILE A 311 9.06 16.14 0.48
CA ILE A 311 10.42 15.94 1.00
C ILE A 311 10.83 14.51 0.66
N LEU A 312 11.83 14.36 -0.20
CA LEU A 312 12.46 13.05 -0.45
C LEU A 312 13.21 12.64 0.82
N VAL A 313 12.81 11.52 1.44
CA VAL A 313 13.39 11.00 2.69
C VAL A 313 14.16 9.69 2.50
N SER A 314 14.28 9.20 1.27
CA SER A 314 15.13 8.05 0.95
C SER A 314 16.56 8.27 1.44
N GLY A 315 17.16 7.26 2.08
CA GLY A 315 18.52 7.34 2.60
C GLY A 315 18.68 8.21 3.85
N THR A 316 17.58 8.70 4.43
CA THR A 316 17.58 9.37 5.73
C THR A 316 17.14 8.41 6.84
N GLU A 317 17.30 8.83 8.09
CA GLU A 317 16.85 8.08 9.27
C GLU A 317 15.33 7.84 9.31
N ALA A 318 14.55 8.57 8.49
CA ALA A 318 13.12 8.36 8.37
C ALA A 318 12.75 7.08 7.60
N VAL A 319 13.68 6.49 6.84
CA VAL A 319 13.48 5.23 6.10
C VAL A 319 14.70 4.34 6.28
N LYS A 320 14.59 3.35 7.17
CA LYS A 320 15.65 2.36 7.41
C LYS A 320 15.22 1.01 6.88
N LEU A 321 15.89 0.51 5.85
CA LEU A 321 15.65 -0.86 5.39
C LEU A 321 15.97 -1.84 6.53
N VAL A 322 15.06 -2.78 6.77
CA VAL A 322 15.24 -3.85 7.75
C VAL A 322 15.99 -4.97 7.05
N SER A 323 17.31 -5.02 7.27
CA SER A 323 18.18 -6.15 6.93
C SER A 323 18.18 -7.21 8.03
#